data_AF-A0A9P7H453-F1
#
_entry.id   AF-A0A9P7H453-F1
#
_cell.length_a   1.000
_cell.length_b   1.000
_cell.length_c   1.000
_cell.angle_alpha   90.00
_cell.angle_beta   90.00
_cell.angle_gamma   90.00
#
_symmetry.space_group_name_H-M   'P 1'
#
loop_
_entity.id
_entity.type
_entity.pdbx_description
1 polymer ?
#
loop_
_entity_poly.entity_id
_entity_poly.type
_entity_poly.pdbx_seq_one_letter_code
_entity_poly.pdbx_strand_id
1 'polypeptide(L)'
;MARSEVKRADCSLTVRYREDRVESGLDRYRMQLITSTRNDRHLDVYCEDFKKLVGLAINPQCFWGDAFYAEASAARGPAGQKVIQDRHNKACDDFEKITGCRTIREF
;
A
#
# COMPACT_ATOMS: atom_id res chain seq x y z
N MET A 1 0.60 4.14 41.90
CA MET A 1 0.98 4.69 40.58
C MET A 1 0.65 3.63 39.54
N ALA A 2 -0.56 3.66 38.98
CA ALA A 2 -0.93 2.74 37.91
C ALA A 2 -0.23 3.21 36.63
N ARG A 3 0.69 2.40 36.12
CA ARG A 3 1.25 2.56 34.78
C ARG A 3 0.05 2.47 33.84
N SER A 4 -0.37 3.60 33.28
CA SER A 4 -1.31 3.61 32.18
C SER A 4 -0.65 2.80 31.07
N GLU A 5 -1.07 1.56 30.91
CA GLU A 5 -0.93 0.85 29.64
C GLU A 5 -1.55 1.77 28.61
N VAL A 6 -0.71 2.54 27.93
CA VAL A 6 -1.04 3.02 26.60
C VAL A 6 -1.37 1.74 25.86
N LYS A 7 -2.66 1.41 25.72
CA LYS A 7 -3.15 0.46 24.72
C LYS A 7 -2.30 0.78 23.50
N ARG A 8 -1.38 -0.10 23.09
CA ARG A 8 -0.67 0.08 21.82
C ARG A 8 -1.81 0.29 20.83
N ALA A 9 -2.01 1.52 20.36
CA ALA A 9 -3.04 1.79 19.38
C ALA A 9 -2.76 0.79 18.27
N ASP A 10 -3.74 -0.09 18.01
CA ASP A 10 -3.55 -1.30 17.23
C ASP A 10 -2.86 -0.91 15.92
N CYS A 11 -1.56 -1.19 15.84
CA CYS A 11 -0.72 -0.55 14.85
C CYS A 11 -1.03 -1.24 13.54
N SER A 12 -1.78 -0.55 12.69
CA SER A 12 -2.29 -1.14 11.47
C SER A 12 -2.24 -0.18 10.30
N LEU A 13 -2.01 -0.76 9.12
CA LEU A 13 -2.06 -0.10 7.83
C LEU A 13 -3.08 -0.80 6.95
N THR A 14 -4.17 -0.13 6.62
CA THR A 14 -5.14 -0.61 5.64
C THR A 14 -4.67 -0.19 4.25
N VAL A 15 -4.64 -1.14 3.33
CA VAL A 15 -4.36 -0.91 1.91
C VAL A 15 -5.64 -1.25 1.17
N ARG A 16 -6.31 -0.22 0.65
CA ARG A 16 -7.67 -0.30 0.09
C ARG A 16 -7.66 0.01 -1.40
N TYR A 17 -8.24 -0.87 -2.19
CA TYR A 17 -8.51 -0.59 -3.59
C TYR A 17 -9.45 0.60 -3.76
N ARG A 18 -9.09 1.51 -4.66
CA ARG A 18 -9.95 2.64 -5.01
C ARG A 18 -10.53 2.48 -6.39
N GLU A 19 -9.65 2.41 -7.37
CA GLU A 19 -10.02 2.42 -8.78
C GLU A 19 -8.83 1.99 -9.63
N ASP A 20 -9.14 1.57 -10.84
CA ASP A 20 -8.22 1.48 -11.96
C ASP A 20 -8.69 2.42 -13.07
N ARG A 21 -7.73 2.97 -13.81
CA ARG A 21 -8.01 3.83 -14.97
C ARG A 21 -7.08 3.48 -16.11
N VAL A 22 -7.56 3.63 -17.34
CA VAL A 22 -6.74 3.39 -18.52
C VAL A 22 -5.82 4.58 -18.74
N GLU A 23 -4.52 4.32 -18.79
CA GLU A 23 -3.50 5.34 -19.01
C GLU A 23 -2.47 4.80 -20.02
N SER A 24 -2.42 5.42 -21.21
CA SER A 24 -1.45 5.08 -22.27
C SER A 24 -1.43 3.59 -22.67
N GLY A 25 -2.60 2.94 -22.69
CA GLY A 25 -2.72 1.53 -23.08
C GLY A 25 -2.42 0.52 -21.97
N LEU A 26 -2.18 0.99 -20.74
CA LEU A 26 -2.07 0.18 -19.53
C LEU A 26 -3.23 0.50 -18.58
N ASP A 27 -3.49 -0.39 -17.63
CA ASP A 27 -4.39 -0.10 -16.52
C ASP A 27 -3.54 0.41 -15.33
N ARG A 28 -3.93 1.58 -14.80
CA ARG A 28 -3.29 2.28 -13.69
C ARG A 28 -4.11 2.04 -12.43
N TYR A 29 -3.60 1.22 -11.53
CA TYR A 29 -4.30 0.77 -10.34
C TYR A 29 -3.93 1.65 -9.15
N ARG A 30 -4.93 2.13 -8.42
CA ARG A 30 -4.77 3.02 -7.27
C ARG A 30 -5.25 2.37 -5.98
N MET A 31 -4.34 2.31 -5.00
CA MET A 31 -4.62 1.89 -3.63
C MET A 31 -4.51 3.09 -2.69
N GLN A 32 -5.43 3.20 -1.73
CA GLN A 32 -5.35 4.12 -0.61
C GLN A 32 -4.65 3.45 0.57
N LEU A 33 -3.76 4.18 1.24
CA LEU A 33 -3.13 3.75 2.48
C LEU A 33 -3.75 4.48 3.68
N ILE A 34 -4.20 3.74 4.69
CA ILE A 34 -4.88 4.28 5.88
C ILE A 34 -4.21 3.73 7.13
N THR A 35 -3.60 4.59 7.94
CA THR A 35 -3.02 4.23 9.23
C THR A 35 -4.02 4.47 10.36
N SER A 36 -4.10 3.57 11.37
CA SER A 36 -5.04 3.71 12.51
C SER A 36 -4.88 5.03 13.28
N THR A 37 -3.67 5.57 13.34
CA THR A 37 -3.36 6.98 13.64
C THR A 37 -2.47 7.49 12.52
N ARG A 38 -2.64 8.74 12.04
CA ARG A 38 -1.78 9.31 10.99
C ARG A 38 -0.31 9.11 11.35
N ASN A 39 0.39 8.31 10.57
CA ASN A 39 1.78 7.96 10.78
C ASN A 39 2.52 7.97 9.43
N ASP A 40 3.07 9.13 9.10
CA ASP A 40 3.72 9.38 7.82
C ASP A 40 4.93 8.44 7.63
N ARG A 41 5.62 8.04 8.72
CA ARG A 41 6.72 7.06 8.65
C ARG A 41 6.25 5.68 8.15
N HIS A 42 5.05 5.24 8.51
CA HIS A 42 4.53 3.95 8.03
C HIS A 42 4.13 4.01 6.56
N LEU A 43 3.59 5.15 6.13
CA LEU A 43 3.31 5.42 4.73
C LEU A 43 4.61 5.42 3.90
N ASP A 44 5.68 6.03 4.43
CA ASP A 44 6.99 6.06 3.79
C ASP A 44 7.60 4.66 3.67
N VAL A 45 7.62 3.88 4.77
CA VAL A 45 8.13 2.49 4.74
C VAL A 45 7.39 1.65 3.70
N TYR A 46 6.06 1.68 3.73
CA TYR A 46 5.25 0.95 2.74
C TYR A 46 5.56 1.41 1.31
N CYS A 47 5.64 2.72 1.10
CA CYS A 47 5.86 3.29 -0.22
C CYS A 47 7.25 2.93 -0.77
N GLU A 48 8.29 2.98 0.06
CA GLU A 48 9.64 2.59 -0.33
C GLU A 48 9.68 1.14 -0.78
N ASP A 49 9.10 0.23 0.00
CA ASP A 49 9.07 -1.19 -0.36
C ASP A 49 8.26 -1.40 -1.64
N PHE A 50 7.06 -0.82 -1.72
CA PHE A 50 6.23 -0.88 -2.92
C PHE A 50 6.98 -0.42 -4.18
N LYS A 51 7.77 0.65 -4.10
CA LYS A 51 8.58 1.16 -5.22
C LYS A 51 9.80 0.29 -5.54
N LYS A 52 10.43 -0.33 -4.54
CA LYS A 52 11.60 -1.21 -4.71
C LYS A 52 11.26 -2.55 -5.37
N LEU A 53 10.00 -2.99 -5.31
CA LEU A 53 9.59 -4.24 -5.96
C LEU A 53 9.82 -4.17 -7.48
N VAL A 54 10.61 -5.10 -8.00
CA VAL A 54 10.88 -5.21 -9.44
C VAL A 54 9.89 -6.19 -10.05
N GLY A 55 9.31 -5.87 -11.21
CA GLY A 55 8.34 -6.73 -11.89
C GLY A 55 7.62 -6.04 -13.04
N LEU A 56 6.52 -6.66 -13.51
CA LEU A 56 5.72 -6.18 -14.65
C LEU A 56 4.82 -4.97 -14.32
N ALA A 57 4.94 -4.42 -13.12
CA ALA A 57 4.28 -3.18 -12.73
C ALA A 57 5.22 -1.98 -12.99
N ILE A 58 4.69 -0.98 -13.66
CA ILE A 58 5.39 0.13 -14.30
C ILE A 58 5.07 1.43 -13.56
N ASN A 59 6.08 2.29 -13.43
CA ASN A 59 5.95 3.63 -12.84
C ASN A 59 5.25 3.64 -11.47
N PRO A 60 5.76 2.89 -10.47
CA PRO A 60 5.20 2.89 -9.12
C PRO A 60 5.36 4.27 -8.48
N GLN A 61 4.28 4.80 -7.92
CA GLN A 61 4.25 6.12 -7.31
C GLN A 61 3.49 6.07 -5.98
N CYS A 62 3.86 6.96 -5.07
CA CYS A 62 3.02 7.28 -3.93
C CYS A 62 3.02 8.79 -3.72
N PHE A 63 1.88 9.32 -3.31
CA PHE A 63 1.67 10.76 -3.18
C PHE A 63 0.46 11.04 -2.28
N TRP A 64 0.40 12.28 -1.79
CA TRP A 64 -0.76 12.83 -1.10
C TRP A 64 -1.73 13.47 -2.10
N GLY A 65 -2.99 13.06 -2.05
CA GLY A 65 -4.15 13.77 -2.60
C GLY A 65 -5.11 14.14 -1.46
N ASP A 66 -6.39 13.79 -1.60
CA ASP A 66 -7.35 13.77 -0.48
C ASP A 66 -7.02 12.70 0.57
N ALA A 67 -6.24 11.68 0.17
CA ALA A 67 -5.62 10.69 1.04
C ALA A 67 -4.22 10.32 0.52
N PHE A 68 -3.48 9.48 1.25
CA PHE A 68 -2.24 8.93 0.74
C PHE A 68 -2.52 7.76 -0.20
N TYR A 69 -1.96 7.81 -1.40
CA TYR A 69 -2.15 6.81 -2.44
C TYR A 69 -0.83 6.15 -2.81
N ALA A 70 -0.91 4.86 -3.15
CA ALA A 70 0.11 4.12 -3.87
C ALA A 70 -0.51 3.61 -5.18
N GLU A 71 0.11 3.90 -6.32
CA GLU A 71 -0.38 3.46 -7.63
C GLU A 71 0.75 2.98 -8.53
N ALA A 72 0.43 2.03 -9.40
CA ALA A 72 1.31 1.54 -10.46
C ALA A 72 0.49 1.12 -11.68
N SER A 73 1.13 1.12 -12.84
CA SER A 73 0.51 0.66 -14.09
C SER A 73 0.87 -0.80 -14.35
N ALA A 74 -0.01 -1.56 -14.97
CA ALA A 74 0.29 -2.91 -15.45
C ALA A 74 -0.43 -3.21 -16.77
N ALA A 75 -0.10 -4.35 -17.40
CA ALA A 75 -0.79 -4.81 -18.60
C ALA A 75 -2.31 -4.87 -18.39
N ARG A 76 -3.09 -4.59 -19.43
CA ARG A 76 -4.55 -4.54 -19.27
C ARG A 76 -5.14 -5.91 -18.97
N GLY A 77 -6.17 -5.92 -18.13
CA GLY A 77 -6.92 -7.12 -17.77
C GLY A 77 -6.31 -7.97 -16.64
N PRO A 78 -6.81 -9.21 -16.47
CA PRO A 78 -6.62 -9.99 -15.25
C PRO A 78 -5.15 -10.28 -14.89
N ALA A 79 -4.28 -10.43 -15.90
CA ALA A 79 -2.87 -10.68 -15.69
C ALA A 79 -2.17 -9.48 -15.02
N GLY A 80 -2.42 -8.25 -15.47
CA GLY A 80 -1.84 -7.08 -14.85
C GLY A 80 -2.46 -6.76 -13.49
N GLN A 81 -3.77 -6.97 -13.33
CA GLN A 81 -4.41 -6.87 -12.02
C GLN A 81 -3.75 -7.79 -11.00
N LYS A 82 -3.48 -9.04 -11.38
CA LYS A 82 -2.77 -10.00 -10.54
C LYS A 82 -1.36 -9.52 -10.17
N VAL A 83 -0.60 -8.98 -11.12
CA VAL A 83 0.74 -8.42 -10.84
C VAL A 83 0.67 -7.31 -9.79
N ILE A 84 -0.33 -6.43 -9.89
CA ILE A 84 -0.52 -5.34 -8.93
C ILE A 84 -0.90 -5.88 -7.55
N GLN A 85 -1.83 -6.81 -7.47
CA GLN A 85 -2.23 -7.45 -6.21
C GLN A 85 -1.04 -8.19 -5.56
N ASP A 86 -0.27 -8.96 -6.33
CA ASP A 86 0.93 -9.66 -5.82
C ASP A 86 1.98 -8.67 -5.29
N ARG A 87 2.14 -7.53 -5.96
CA ARG A 87 3.03 -6.45 -5.52
C ARG A 87 2.56 -5.81 -4.21
N HIS A 88 1.28 -5.49 -4.08
CA HIS A 88 0.73 -4.95 -2.83
C HIS A 88 0.76 -5.97 -1.70
N ASN A 89 0.51 -7.26 -1.98
CA ASN A 89 0.65 -8.33 -1.00
C ASN A 89 2.08 -8.41 -0.46
N LYS A 90 3.08 -8.38 -1.35
CA LYS A 90 4.48 -8.39 -0.93
C LYS A 90 4.87 -7.16 -0.12
N ALA A 91 4.44 -5.96 -0.55
CA ALA A 91 4.70 -4.73 0.21
C ALA A 91 4.03 -4.77 1.60
N CYS A 92 2.83 -5.36 1.71
CA CYS A 92 2.20 -5.62 2.99
C CYS A 92 3.03 -6.57 3.86
N ASP A 93 3.44 -7.72 3.32
CA ASP A 93 4.23 -8.71 4.08
C ASP A 93 5.56 -8.12 4.60
N ASP A 94 6.25 -7.33 3.77
CA ASP A 94 7.51 -6.70 4.14
C ASP A 94 7.28 -5.58 5.18
N PHE A 95 6.22 -4.78 5.02
CA PHE A 95 5.81 -3.79 6.02
C PHE A 95 5.56 -4.43 7.39
N GLU A 96 4.83 -5.54 7.45
CA GLU A 96 4.55 -6.25 8.71
C GLU A 96 5.84 -6.73 9.37
N LYS A 97 6.80 -7.26 8.58
CA LYS A 97 8.11 -7.70 9.09
C LYS A 97 8.96 -6.54 9.60
N ILE A 98 8.97 -5.41 8.91
CA ILE A 98 9.83 -4.26 9.23
C ILE A 98 9.30 -3.50 10.46
N THR A 99 7.98 -3.32 10.54
CA THR A 99 7.36 -2.46 11.54
C THR A 99 6.78 -3.23 12.73
N GLY A 100 6.48 -4.52 12.57
CA GLY A 100 5.72 -5.31 13.52
C GLY A 100 4.23 -4.92 13.61
N CYS A 101 3.77 -4.02 12.73
CA CYS A 101 2.38 -3.60 12.62
C CYS A 101 1.62 -4.49 11.65
N ARG A 102 0.29 -4.60 11.80
CA ARG A 102 -0.55 -5.44 10.95
C ARG A 102 -0.97 -4.71 9.67
N THR A 103 -1.16 -5.42 8.57
CA THR A 103 -1.85 -4.89 7.39
C THR A 103 -3.28 -5.41 7.28
N ILE A 104 -4.18 -4.55 6.81
CA ILE A 104 -5.54 -4.90 6.42
C ILE A 104 -5.61 -4.73 4.90
N ARG A 105 -5.98 -5.79 4.20
CA ARG A 105 -5.90 -5.87 2.73
C ARG A 105 -7.31 -5.87 2.17
N GLU A 106 -7.65 -4.83 1.42
CA GLU A 106 -8.98 -4.64 0.83
C GLU A 106 -8.83 -4.43 -0.68
N PHE A 107 -8.34 -5.46 -1.40
CA PHE A 107 -8.17 -5.48 -2.87
C PHE A 107 -9.02 -6.55 -3.55
#